data_AF-A0A1Y3AAN3-F1
#
_entry.id   AF-A0A1Y3AAN3-F1
#
_cell.length_a   1.000
_cell.length_b   1.000
_cell.length_c   1.000
_cell.angle_alpha   90.00
_cell.angle_beta   90.00
_cell.angle_gamma   90.00
#
_symmetry.space_group_name_H-M   'P 1'
#
loop_
_entity.id
_entity.type
_entity.pdbx_description
1 polymer ?
#
loop_
_entity_poly.entity_id
_entity_poly.type
_entity_poly.pdbx_seq_one_letter_code
_entity_poly.pdbx_strand_id
1 'polypeptide(L)'
;MADEFMKGFALFAIGGLGWITFGGWYRTPSYYQVSQLVNPAEGVNTAYGEIGVFAGDMFFWLMVLGAATFWVLIPASRQLRDALNGGDEDAAAN
;
A
#
# COMPACT_ATOMS: atom_id res chain seq x y z
N MET A 1 9.50 3.68 16.44
CA MET A 1 10.03 3.99 15.09
C MET A 1 10.42 2.73 14.33
N ALA A 2 11.31 1.87 14.84
CA ALA A 2 11.73 0.65 14.12
C ALA A 2 10.60 -0.38 13.93
N ASP A 3 9.70 -0.53 14.91
CA ASP A 3 8.54 -1.44 14.82
C ASP A 3 7.55 -1.01 13.73
N GLU A 4 7.19 0.27 13.68
CA GLU A 4 6.33 0.81 12.62
C GLU A 4 6.99 0.71 11.25
N PHE A 5 8.31 0.96 11.19
CA PHE A 5 9.05 0.77 9.95
C PHE A 5 8.93 -0.66 9.44
N MET A 6 9.20 -1.66 10.29
CA MET A 6 9.13 -3.07 9.91
C MET A 6 7.72 -3.52 9.52
N LYS A 7 6.68 -3.02 10.19
CA LYS A 7 5.28 -3.28 9.80
C LYS A 7 4.96 -2.72 8.41
N GLY A 8 5.34 -1.46 8.17
CA GLY A 8 5.18 -0.84 6.86
C GLY A 8 5.98 -1.55 5.77
N PHE A 9 7.23 -1.94 6.07
CA PHE A 9 8.10 -2.67 5.15
C PHE A 9 7.54 -4.07 4.81
N ALA A 10 6.99 -4.80 5.78
CA ALA A 10 6.38 -6.09 5.54
C ALA A 10 5.18 -5.97 4.58
N LEU A 11 4.30 -4.99 4.79
CA LEU A 11 3.16 -4.75 3.90
C LEU A 11 3.61 -4.27 2.51
N PHE A 12 4.63 -3.41 2.46
CA PHE A 12 5.24 -2.97 1.21
C PHE A 12 5.79 -4.16 0.42
N ALA A 13 6.54 -5.05 1.08
CA ALA A 13 7.15 -6.20 0.43
C ALA A 13 6.10 -7.21 -0.07
N ILE A 14 5.14 -7.59 0.79
CA ILE A 14 4.07 -8.53 0.41
C ILE A 14 3.20 -7.95 -0.72
N GLY A 15 2.80 -6.68 -0.58
CA GLY A 15 2.06 -5.94 -1.59
C GLY A 15 2.83 -5.84 -2.90
N GLY A 16 4.09 -5.43 -2.85
CA GLY A 16 4.93 -5.25 -4.04
C GLY A 16 5.17 -6.56 -4.78
N LEU A 17 5.48 -7.64 -4.07
CA LEU A 17 5.68 -8.97 -4.68
C LEU A 17 4.39 -9.50 -5.32
N GLY A 18 3.25 -9.36 -4.64
CA GLY A 18 1.95 -9.72 -5.19
C GLY A 18 1.62 -8.90 -6.44
N TRP A 19 1.81 -7.58 -6.38
CA TRP A 19 1.55 -6.69 -7.49
C TRP A 19 2.42 -7.00 -8.71
N ILE A 20 3.73 -7.22 -8.53
CA ILE A 20 4.64 -7.58 -9.62
C ILE A 20 4.23 -8.92 -10.25
N THR A 21 3.82 -9.90 -9.42
CA THR A 21 3.42 -11.22 -9.88
C THR A 21 2.17 -11.14 -10.77
N PHE A 22 1.10 -10.48 -10.30
CA PHE A 22 -0.14 -10.36 -11.07
C PHE A 22 -0.02 -9.37 -12.23
N GLY A 23 0.71 -8.27 -12.05
CA GLY A 23 1.00 -7.29 -13.10
C GLY A 23 1.83 -7.91 -14.23
N GLY A 24 2.80 -8.75 -13.91
CA GLY A 24 3.58 -9.50 -14.90
C GLY A 24 2.71 -10.46 -15.72
N TRP A 25 1.71 -11.08 -15.11
CA TRP A 25 0.85 -12.05 -15.79
C TRP A 25 -0.21 -11.38 -16.68
N TYR A 26 -0.85 -10.31 -16.20
CA TYR A 26 -2.03 -9.74 -16.85
C TYR A 26 -1.79 -8.40 -17.55
N ARG A 27 -0.70 -7.68 -17.22
CA ARG A 27 -0.45 -6.29 -17.67
C ARG A 27 0.91 -6.09 -18.34
N THR A 28 1.58 -7.18 -18.71
CA THR A 28 2.85 -7.13 -19.46
C THR A 28 2.72 -7.93 -20.76
N PRO A 29 2.12 -7.34 -21.81
CA PRO A 29 1.91 -8.02 -23.09
C PRO A 29 3.21 -8.38 -23.81
N SER A 30 4.27 -7.58 -23.58
CA SER A 30 5.60 -7.79 -24.16
C SER A 30 6.69 -7.18 -23.28
N TYR A 31 7.83 -7.87 -23.19
CA TYR A 31 9.01 -7.41 -22.46
C TYR A 31 9.78 -6.28 -23.18
N TYR A 32 9.42 -5.98 -24.43
CA TYR A 32 10.07 -4.93 -25.22
C TYR A 32 9.34 -3.58 -25.14
N GLN A 33 8.22 -3.51 -24.42
CA GLN A 33 7.50 -2.26 -24.17
C GLN A 33 8.07 -1.55 -22.93
N VAL A 34 8.09 -0.21 -22.99
CA VAL A 34 8.58 0.65 -21.90
C VAL A 34 7.60 0.65 -20.72
N SER A 35 6.30 0.66 -21.00
CA SER A 35 5.26 0.54 -19.98
C SER A 35 5.07 -0.93 -19.61
N GLN A 36 5.28 -1.26 -18.33
CA GLN A 36 5.07 -2.59 -17.77
C GLN A 36 4.29 -2.47 -16.45
N LEU A 37 3.59 -3.53 -16.05
CA LEU A 37 2.80 -3.63 -14.80
C LEU A 37 1.58 -2.69 -14.69
N VAL A 38 1.52 -1.63 -15.50
CA VAL A 38 0.45 -0.61 -15.49
C VAL A 38 -0.32 -0.52 -16.80
N ASN A 39 -0.06 -1.41 -17.75
CA ASN A 39 -0.87 -1.49 -18.96
C ASN A 39 -2.29 -2.00 -18.62
N PRO A 40 -3.27 -1.76 -19.51
CA PRO A 40 -4.55 -2.44 -19.43
C PRO A 40 -4.37 -3.96 -19.30
N ALA A 41 -5.26 -4.61 -18.56
CA ALA A 41 -5.24 -6.05 -18.45
C ALA A 41 -5.66 -6.69 -19.79
N GLU A 42 -4.94 -7.72 -20.23
CA GLU A 42 -5.19 -8.43 -21.48
C GLU A 42 -5.43 -9.94 -21.24
N GLY A 43 -6.11 -10.60 -22.19
CA GLY A 43 -6.33 -12.06 -22.13
C GLY A 43 -7.29 -12.54 -21.03
N VAL A 44 -8.03 -11.63 -20.39
CA VAL A 44 -8.96 -11.95 -19.30
C VAL A 44 -10.32 -12.35 -19.87
N ASN A 45 -10.60 -13.65 -19.89
CA ASN A 45 -11.85 -14.21 -20.44
C ASN A 45 -12.54 -15.22 -19.50
N THR A 46 -12.10 -15.26 -18.23
CA THR A 46 -12.62 -16.18 -17.22
C THR A 46 -12.75 -15.47 -15.89
N ALA A 47 -13.66 -15.95 -15.03
CA ALA A 47 -13.82 -15.43 -13.67
C ALA A 47 -12.50 -15.50 -12.86
N TYR A 48 -11.70 -16.55 -13.05
CA TYR A 48 -10.39 -16.65 -12.38
C TYR A 48 -9.40 -15.59 -12.87
N GLY A 49 -9.46 -15.23 -14.16
CA GLY A 49 -8.66 -14.12 -14.71
C GLY A 49 -9.04 -12.78 -14.08
N GLU A 50 -10.34 -12.50 -13.94
CA GLU A 50 -10.84 -11.29 -13.29
C GLU A 50 -10.40 -11.22 -11.82
N ILE A 51 -10.51 -12.33 -11.09
CA ILE A 51 -10.01 -12.44 -9.71
C ILE A 51 -8.50 -12.15 -9.66
N GLY A 52 -7.72 -12.66 -10.63
CA GLY A 52 -6.28 -12.41 -10.70
C GLY A 52 -5.93 -10.93 -10.91
N VAL A 53 -6.65 -10.25 -11.80
CA VAL A 53 -6.49 -8.80 -12.01
C VAL A 53 -6.83 -8.02 -10.74
N PHE A 54 -7.98 -8.34 -10.13
CA PHE A 54 -8.41 -7.72 -8.88
C PHE A 54 -7.41 -7.95 -7.74
N ALA A 55 -6.86 -9.16 -7.60
CA ALA A 55 -5.81 -9.45 -6.63
C ALA A 55 -4.58 -8.58 -6.85
N GLY A 56 -4.15 -8.40 -8.10
CA GLY A 56 -3.05 -7.50 -8.45
C GLY A 56 -3.29 -6.05 -8.01
N ASP A 57 -4.51 -5.54 -8.20
CA ASP A 57 -4.91 -4.20 -7.76
C ASP A 57 -4.94 -4.08 -6.23
N MET A 58 -5.47 -5.09 -5.54
CA MET A 58 -5.44 -5.14 -4.08
C MET A 58 -4.01 -5.13 -3.54
N PHE A 59 -3.10 -5.90 -4.15
CA PHE A 59 -1.70 -5.96 -3.72
C PHE A 59 -0.97 -4.63 -3.96
N PHE A 60 -1.26 -3.93 -5.07
CA PHE A 60 -0.76 -2.58 -5.29
C PHE A 60 -1.19 -1.62 -4.18
N TRP A 61 -2.47 -1.61 -3.84
CA TRP A 61 -2.98 -0.75 -2.78
C TRP A 61 -2.49 -1.17 -1.39
N LEU A 62 -2.34 -2.47 -1.13
CA LEU A 62 -1.73 -2.97 0.10
C LEU A 62 -0.29 -2.48 0.26
N MET A 63 0.49 -2.52 -0.82
CA MET A 63 1.87 -2.00 -0.83
C MET A 63 1.91 -0.52 -0.43
N VAL A 64 1.08 0.30 -1.08
CA VAL A 64 1.09 1.75 -0.90
C VAL A 64 0.45 2.15 0.43
N LEU A 65 -0.81 1.77 0.65
CA LEU A 65 -1.59 2.19 1.82
C LEU A 65 -1.10 1.48 3.09
N GLY A 66 -0.67 0.23 2.99
CA GLY A 66 -0.10 -0.50 4.12
C GLY A 66 1.17 0.17 4.63
N ALA A 67 2.11 0.49 3.74
CA ALA A 67 3.33 1.22 4.11
C ALA A 67 3.00 2.62 4.64
N ALA A 68 2.18 3.40 3.93
CA ALA A 68 1.80 4.75 4.33
C ALA A 68 1.10 4.79 5.70
N THR A 69 0.31 3.77 6.04
CA THR A 69 -0.37 3.67 7.34
C THR A 69 0.64 3.65 8.49
N PHE A 70 1.67 2.80 8.41
CA PHE A 70 2.63 2.67 9.50
C PHE A 70 3.72 3.73 9.49
N TRP A 71 4.17 4.16 8.30
CA TRP A 71 5.24 5.15 8.21
C TRP A 71 4.75 6.59 8.43
N VAL A 72 3.49 6.89 8.08
CA VAL A 72 2.97 8.26 8.11
C VAL A 72 1.73 8.37 8.99
N LEU A 73 0.65 7.64 8.70
CA LEU A 73 -0.65 7.90 9.33
C LEU A 73 -0.63 7.64 10.84
N ILE A 74 -0.07 6.51 11.28
CA ILE A 74 0.02 6.17 12.69
C ILE A 74 0.92 7.16 13.45
N PRO A 75 2.19 7.41 13.04
CA PRO A 75 3.03 8.41 13.71
C PRO A 75 2.42 9.81 13.75
N ALA A 76 1.81 10.27 12.65
CA ALA A 76 1.14 11.56 12.59
C ALA A 76 -0.08 11.61 13.52
N SER A 77 -0.88 10.54 13.59
CA SER A 77 -2.03 10.47 14.48
C SER A 77 -1.66 10.55 15.96
N ARG A 78 -0.52 9.97 16.36
CA ARG A 78 -0.03 10.05 17.75
C ARG A 78 0.41 11.47 18.07
N GLN A 79 1.23 12.07 17.21
CA GLN A 79 1.66 13.46 17.37
C GLN A 79 0.48 14.43 17.45
N LEU A 80 -0.55 14.24 16.62
CA LEU A 80 -1.76 15.06 16.65
C LEU A 80 -2.51 14.91 17.99
N ARG A 81 -2.65 13.68 18.49
CA ARG A 81 -3.31 13.42 19.79
C ARG A 81 -2.53 14.03 20.94
N ASP A 82 -1.20 13.91 20.92
CA ASP A 82 -0.34 14.49 21.96
C ASP A 82 -0.43 16.02 21.95
N ALA A 83 -0.49 16.66 20.78
CA ALA A 83 -0.67 18.10 20.66
C ALA A 83 -2.04 18.59 21.16
N LEU A 84 -3.10 17.82 20.92
CA LEU A 84 -4.45 18.16 21.40
C LEU A 84 -4.57 17.97 22.91
N ASN A 85 -4.08 16.86 23.45
CA ASN A 85 -4.18 16.56 24.89
C ASN A 85 -3.20 17.39 25.74
N GLY A 86 -2.00 17.66 25.22
CA GLY A 86 -1.03 18.53 25.91
C GLY A 86 -1.50 19.98 26.03
N GLY A 87 -2.33 20.46 25.08
CA GLY A 87 -2.96 21.78 25.17
C GLY A 87 -4.04 21.88 26.25
N ASP A 88 -4.70 20.78 26.60
CA ASP A 88 -5.73 20.74 27.65
C ASP A 88 -5.11 20.76 29.07
N GLU A 89 -3.93 20.17 29.27
CA GLU A 89 -3.23 20.19 30.56
C GLU A 89 -2.71 21.61 30.92
N ASP A 90 -2.21 22.37 29.94
CA ASP A 90 -1.76 23.76 30.13
C ASP A 90 -2.94 24.74 30.38
N ALA A 91 -4.13 24.42 29.87
CA ALA A 91 -5.35 25.20 30.08
C ALA A 91 -5.99 24.95 31.46
N ALA A 92 -5.86 23.73 32.01
CA ALA A 92 -6.36 23.38 33.34
C ALA A 92 -5.44 23.81 34.49
N ALA A 93 -4.20 24.20 34.18
CA ALA A 93 -3.20 24.67 35.14
C ALA A 93 -3.20 26.19 35.37
N ASN A 94 -4.07 26.96 34.69
CA ASN A 94 -4.25 28.41 34.87
C ASN A 94 -5.58 28.76 35.54
#